data_AF-A0A356F6U4-F1
#
_entry.id   AF-A0A356F6U4-F1
#
_cell.length_a   1.000
_cell.length_b   1.000
_cell.length_c   1.000
_cell.angle_alpha   90.00
_cell.angle_beta   90.00
_cell.angle_gamma   90.00
#
_symmetry.space_group_name_H-M   'P 1'
#
loop_
_entity.id
_entity.type
_entity.pdbx_description
1 polymer ?
#
loop_
_entity_poly.entity_id
_entity_poly.type
_entity_poly.pdbx_seq_one_letter_code
_entity_poly.pdbx_strand_id
1 'polypeptide(L)'
;MKKIGLTYLFLITAAASLLPDCSLAASRYYWEKKCRQLMAERPAEVVIAYNFGELSYDMSLSSAQIKEKDIEKKPRSPYSNIMGLTLTNQYHNYAVTDSGPIEMGDGYYCTIPLEVKIMTGYLDPIIYLANSMEKGTCVFRRTVRHEQQHLDLANIYLRRYVKELEKRVPLMIKETGPLLSLSPNPEKGLLQIYQEKLDVIFDFYFNEWRENTRKMDSNENYERESRLCR
;
A
#
# COMPACT_ATOMS: atom_id res chain seq x y z
N MET A 1 56.53 -37.81 64.41
CA MET A 1 56.81 -36.41 64.02
C MET A 1 56.86 -36.31 62.50
N LYS A 2 56.12 -35.32 61.95
CA LYS A 2 56.12 -34.79 60.56
C LYS A 2 55.59 -35.73 59.46
N LYS A 3 54.28 -35.66 59.16
CA LYS A 3 53.53 -34.74 58.26
C LYS A 3 53.73 -35.05 56.76
N ILE A 4 52.83 -35.87 56.24
CA ILE A 4 52.50 -35.98 54.81
C ILE A 4 51.55 -34.81 54.51
N GLY A 5 51.94 -33.93 53.60
CA GLY A 5 51.13 -32.80 53.14
C GLY A 5 51.11 -32.79 51.62
N LEU A 6 50.03 -33.34 51.07
CA LEU A 6 49.69 -33.32 49.66
C LEU A 6 48.82 -32.09 49.41
N THR A 7 49.28 -31.12 48.63
CA THR A 7 48.39 -30.08 48.08
C THR A 7 48.91 -29.58 46.73
N TYR A 8 48.55 -30.29 45.67
CA TYR A 8 48.44 -29.71 44.34
C TYR A 8 47.07 -29.05 44.25
N LEU A 9 47.04 -27.72 44.35
CA LEU A 9 45.82 -26.95 44.09
C LEU A 9 45.72 -26.77 42.57
N PHE A 10 44.84 -27.54 41.95
CA PHE A 10 44.46 -27.36 40.55
C PHE A 10 43.77 -26.00 40.37
N LEU A 11 44.33 -25.18 39.50
CA LEU A 11 43.61 -24.11 38.81
C LEU A 11 42.50 -24.76 37.96
N ILE A 12 41.24 -24.55 38.34
CA ILE A 12 40.09 -24.75 37.44
C ILE A 12 39.19 -23.51 37.53
N THR A 13 39.47 -22.60 36.61
CA THR A 13 38.52 -21.78 35.83
C THR A 13 37.15 -21.49 36.45
N ALA A 14 36.98 -20.30 37.01
CA ALA A 14 35.69 -19.63 37.07
C ALA A 14 35.54 -18.73 35.84
N ALA A 15 35.15 -19.32 34.71
CA ALA A 15 34.77 -18.61 33.49
C ALA A 15 33.43 -19.18 33.00
N ALA A 16 32.36 -18.97 33.76
CA ALA A 16 31.04 -19.52 33.46
C ALA A 16 29.91 -18.49 33.62
N SER A 17 30.15 -17.24 33.28
CA SER A 17 29.15 -16.16 33.42
C SER A 17 28.95 -15.28 32.17
N LEU A 18 29.41 -15.73 31.00
CA LEU A 18 29.22 -15.01 29.71
C LEU A 18 28.50 -15.83 28.63
N LEU A 19 27.87 -16.96 28.97
CA LEU A 19 27.31 -17.92 28.00
C LEU A 19 25.79 -17.86 27.67
N PRO A 20 24.89 -17.10 28.35
CA PRO A 20 23.46 -17.18 28.02
C PRO A 20 23.13 -16.58 26.64
N ASP A 21 23.74 -15.45 26.27
CA ASP A 21 23.36 -14.70 25.07
C ASP A 21 23.75 -15.40 23.76
N CYS A 22 24.86 -16.15 23.75
CA CYS A 22 25.28 -16.91 22.58
C CYS A 22 24.36 -18.11 22.28
N SER A 23 23.79 -18.73 23.32
CA SER A 23 22.89 -19.90 23.16
C SER A 23 21.53 -19.52 22.57
N LEU A 24 20.96 -18.40 23.04
CA LEU A 24 19.69 -17.87 22.54
C LEU A 24 19.84 -17.35 21.09
N ALA A 25 20.95 -16.66 20.79
CA ALA A 25 21.24 -16.19 19.44
C ALA A 25 21.40 -17.36 18.44
N ALA A 26 22.12 -18.42 18.84
CA ALA A 26 22.29 -19.62 18.01
C ALA A 26 20.97 -20.38 17.78
N SER A 27 20.14 -20.52 18.82
CA SER A 27 18.80 -21.13 18.72
C SER A 27 17.88 -20.32 17.78
N ARG A 28 17.80 -19.00 17.97
CA ARG A 28 17.01 -18.12 17.09
C ARG A 28 17.43 -18.22 15.63
N TYR A 29 18.73 -18.20 15.36
CA TYR A 29 19.27 -18.32 14.01
C TYR A 29 18.89 -19.65 13.34
N TYR A 30 18.98 -20.75 14.10
CA TYR A 30 18.59 -22.08 13.63
C TYR A 30 17.10 -22.11 13.23
N TRP A 31 16.22 -21.60 14.10
CA TRP A 31 14.78 -21.58 13.85
C TRP A 31 14.38 -20.63 12.73
N GLU A 32 15.05 -19.47 12.60
CA GLU A 32 14.86 -18.57 11.48
C GLU A 32 15.21 -19.26 10.15
N LYS A 33 16.34 -19.97 10.08
CA LYS A 33 16.75 -20.71 8.88
C LYS A 33 15.72 -21.79 8.52
N LYS A 34 15.22 -22.54 9.50
CA LYS A 34 14.19 -23.57 9.29
C LYS A 34 12.85 -22.96 8.83
N CYS A 35 12.44 -21.86 9.44
CA CYS A 35 11.22 -21.15 9.07
C CYS A 35 11.30 -20.58 7.64
N ARG A 36 12.48 -20.06 7.23
CA ARG A 36 12.74 -19.62 5.85
C ARG A 36 12.73 -20.79 4.86
N GLN A 37 13.25 -21.96 5.25
CA GLN A 37 13.19 -23.16 4.43
C GLN A 37 11.73 -23.59 4.19
N LEU A 38 10.91 -23.60 5.24
CA LEU A 38 9.49 -23.92 5.13
C LEU A 38 8.74 -22.98 4.18
N MET A 39 9.02 -21.68 4.26
CA MET A 39 8.47 -20.68 3.33
C MET A 39 8.93 -20.93 1.88
N ALA A 40 10.17 -21.36 1.66
CA ALA A 40 10.69 -21.66 0.33
C ALA A 40 10.06 -22.93 -0.28
N GLU A 41 9.72 -23.92 0.55
CA GLU A 41 9.01 -25.13 0.14
C GLU A 41 7.52 -24.87 -0.17
N ARG A 42 6.97 -23.78 0.37
CA ARG A 42 5.57 -23.37 0.21
C ARG A 42 5.49 -21.89 -0.18
N PRO A 43 5.90 -21.52 -1.40
CA PRO A 43 5.93 -20.13 -1.82
C PRO A 43 4.53 -19.54 -1.83
N ALA A 44 4.42 -18.28 -1.41
CA ALA A 44 3.14 -17.57 -1.43
C ALA A 44 2.68 -17.30 -2.86
N GLU A 45 1.38 -17.47 -3.11
CA GLU A 45 0.73 -16.97 -4.32
C GLU A 45 0.55 -15.45 -4.22
N VAL A 46 0.77 -14.75 -5.33
CA VAL A 46 0.56 -13.29 -5.42
C VAL A 46 -0.60 -13.02 -6.37
N VAL A 47 -1.67 -12.42 -5.84
CA VAL A 47 -2.88 -12.10 -6.61
C VAL A 47 -3.06 -10.59 -6.64
N ILE A 48 -2.94 -9.99 -7.82
CA ILE A 48 -3.18 -8.56 -8.03
C ILE A 48 -4.43 -8.43 -8.90
N ALA A 49 -5.50 -7.90 -8.33
CA ALA A 49 -6.76 -7.64 -9.01
C ALA A 49 -7.02 -6.14 -9.08
N TYR A 50 -7.42 -5.65 -10.25
CA TYR A 50 -7.73 -4.24 -10.42
C TYR A 50 -8.90 -3.96 -11.35
N ASN A 51 -9.56 -2.82 -11.13
CA ASN A 51 -10.70 -2.37 -11.92
C ASN A 51 -10.59 -0.85 -12.23
N PHE A 52 -10.83 -0.48 -13.48
CA PHE A 52 -10.95 0.95 -13.87
C PHE A 52 -12.34 1.52 -13.60
N GLY A 53 -13.32 0.65 -13.33
CA GLY A 53 -14.73 1.00 -13.22
C GLY A 53 -15.36 1.31 -14.58
N GLU A 54 -16.68 1.48 -14.57
CA GLU A 54 -17.42 1.96 -15.74
C GLU A 54 -17.74 3.44 -15.56
N LEU A 55 -17.33 4.26 -16.52
CA LEU A 55 -17.55 5.71 -16.47
C LEU A 55 -19.02 6.05 -16.69
N SER A 56 -19.58 6.81 -15.77
CA SER A 56 -20.90 7.43 -15.90
C SER A 56 -20.82 8.96 -15.96
N TYR A 57 -21.90 9.57 -16.46
CA TYR A 57 -22.06 11.02 -16.52
C TYR A 57 -23.34 11.43 -15.80
N ASP A 58 -23.28 12.49 -15.01
CA ASP A 58 -24.45 13.05 -14.31
C ASP A 58 -24.55 14.56 -14.57
N MET A 59 -25.72 14.97 -15.06
CA MET A 59 -26.08 16.37 -15.36
C MET A 59 -27.22 16.89 -14.50
N SER A 60 -27.54 16.24 -13.39
CA SER A 60 -28.66 16.61 -12.51
C SER A 60 -28.32 17.80 -11.59
N LEU A 61 -27.04 18.07 -11.37
CA LEU A 61 -26.56 19.00 -10.36
C LEU A 61 -26.29 20.40 -10.91
N SER A 62 -26.55 21.42 -10.09
CA SER A 62 -26.07 22.78 -10.33
C SER A 62 -24.56 22.90 -10.05
N SER A 63 -23.91 23.93 -10.60
CA SER A 63 -22.50 24.25 -10.33
C SER A 63 -22.19 24.39 -8.82
N ALA A 64 -23.13 24.96 -8.04
CA ALA A 64 -22.99 25.08 -6.59
C ALA A 64 -22.97 23.70 -5.88
N GLN A 65 -23.89 22.80 -6.26
CA GLN A 65 -23.94 21.44 -5.70
C GLN A 65 -22.70 20.61 -6.11
N ILE A 66 -22.20 20.79 -7.33
CA ILE A 66 -20.95 20.16 -7.77
C ILE A 66 -19.78 20.65 -6.90
N LYS A 67 -19.72 21.95 -6.62
CA LYS A 67 -18.68 22.52 -5.74
C LYS A 67 -18.74 21.98 -4.32
N GLU A 68 -19.93 21.75 -3.76
CA GLU A 68 -20.09 21.13 -2.44
C GLU A 68 -19.65 19.67 -2.40
N LYS A 69 -19.77 18.94 -3.52
CA LYS A 69 -19.30 17.56 -3.65
C LYS A 69 -17.79 17.43 -3.79
N ASP A 70 -17.07 18.52 -4.05
CA ASP A 70 -15.63 18.48 -4.14
C ASP A 70 -15.00 18.35 -2.74
N ILE A 71 -14.69 17.09 -2.37
CA ILE A 71 -14.16 16.68 -1.07
C ILE A 71 -12.80 17.34 -0.78
N GLU A 72 -12.01 17.65 -1.80
CA GLU A 72 -10.69 18.27 -1.61
C GLU A 72 -10.80 19.74 -1.16
N LYS A 73 -12.01 20.35 -1.19
CA LYS A 73 -12.28 21.75 -0.80
C LYS A 73 -11.19 22.71 -1.30
N LYS A 74 -10.68 22.46 -2.53
CA LYS A 74 -9.49 23.14 -3.05
C LYS A 74 -9.65 24.65 -2.91
N PRO A 75 -8.65 25.41 -2.43
CA PRO A 75 -8.69 26.86 -2.45
C PRO A 75 -8.63 27.31 -3.92
N ARG A 76 -9.79 27.41 -4.53
CA ARG A 76 -9.98 27.96 -5.87
C ARG A 76 -10.36 29.43 -5.75
N SER A 77 -10.07 30.19 -6.80
CA SER A 77 -10.55 31.56 -6.92
C SER A 77 -12.06 31.62 -6.63
N PRO A 78 -12.55 32.56 -5.81
CA PRO A 78 -13.98 32.73 -5.56
C PRO A 78 -14.80 32.98 -6.84
N TYR A 79 -14.12 33.30 -7.94
CA TYR A 79 -14.70 33.52 -9.26
C TYR A 79 -14.70 32.30 -10.19
N SER A 80 -14.16 31.14 -9.77
CA SER A 80 -14.23 29.92 -10.61
C SER A 80 -15.57 29.21 -10.42
N ASN A 81 -16.44 29.26 -11.42
CA ASN A 81 -17.61 28.40 -11.49
C ASN A 81 -17.16 26.98 -11.82
N ILE A 82 -17.38 26.03 -10.90
CA ILE A 82 -17.08 24.62 -11.15
C ILE A 82 -18.20 24.08 -12.04
N MET A 83 -17.89 23.92 -13.32
CA MET A 83 -18.85 23.43 -14.31
C MET A 83 -18.76 21.91 -14.51
N GLY A 84 -17.69 21.28 -14.03
CA GLY A 84 -17.50 19.83 -14.05
C GLY A 84 -16.74 19.34 -12.83
N LEU A 85 -16.90 18.06 -12.50
CA LEU A 85 -16.14 17.37 -11.45
C LEU A 85 -16.04 15.88 -11.75
N THR A 86 -14.83 15.36 -11.72
CA THR A 86 -14.55 13.93 -11.82
C THR A 86 -14.35 13.32 -10.43
N LEU A 87 -15.14 12.31 -10.08
CA LEU A 87 -14.93 11.48 -8.89
C LEU A 87 -14.64 10.04 -9.32
N THR A 88 -13.55 9.47 -8.84
CA THR A 88 -13.13 8.10 -9.19
C THR A 88 -13.46 7.06 -8.13
N ASN A 89 -13.78 7.47 -6.89
CA ASN A 89 -14.04 6.60 -5.73
C ASN A 89 -13.01 5.45 -5.62
N GLN A 90 -11.76 5.83 -5.39
CA GLN A 90 -10.66 4.89 -5.31
C GLN A 90 -10.81 3.93 -4.12
N TYR A 91 -10.57 2.64 -4.35
CA TYR A 91 -10.46 1.63 -3.30
C TYR A 91 -9.09 0.97 -3.32
N HIS A 92 -8.67 0.53 -2.14
CA HIS A 92 -7.45 -0.24 -1.97
C HIS A 92 -7.55 -1.16 -0.77
N ASN A 93 -7.39 -2.46 -1.01
CA ASN A 93 -7.56 -3.49 0.01
C ASN A 93 -6.46 -4.54 -0.12
N TYR A 94 -6.05 -5.06 1.04
CA TYR A 94 -5.07 -6.13 1.16
C TYR A 94 -5.69 -7.31 1.89
N ALA A 95 -5.32 -8.51 1.48
CA ALA A 95 -5.55 -9.72 2.25
C ALA A 95 -4.28 -10.56 2.24
N VAL A 96 -3.96 -11.16 3.37
CA VAL A 96 -2.86 -12.10 3.52
C VAL A 96 -3.42 -13.36 4.14
N THR A 97 -3.34 -14.46 3.41
CA THR A 97 -3.62 -15.78 3.94
C THR A 97 -2.29 -16.36 4.39
N ASP A 98 -2.20 -16.78 5.65
CA ASP A 98 -1.00 -17.37 6.23
C ASP A 98 -1.24 -18.79 6.76
N SER A 99 -0.17 -19.47 7.17
CA SER A 99 -0.23 -20.84 7.67
C SER A 99 -0.85 -21.00 9.07
N GLY A 100 -1.14 -19.90 9.77
CA GLY A 100 -1.19 -19.88 11.22
C GLY A 100 0.19 -20.14 11.86
N PRO A 101 0.30 -20.04 13.19
CA PRO A 101 1.53 -20.32 13.93
C PRO A 101 1.83 -21.83 13.93
N ILE A 102 2.97 -22.21 13.35
CA ILE A 102 3.49 -23.59 13.37
C ILE A 102 4.52 -23.68 14.48
N GLU A 103 4.30 -24.54 15.48
CA GLU A 103 5.27 -24.79 16.54
C GLU A 103 6.52 -25.48 15.95
N MET A 104 7.68 -24.87 16.17
CA MET A 104 8.96 -25.36 15.63
C MET A 104 9.77 -26.11 16.69
N GLY A 105 9.64 -25.72 17.95
CA GLY A 105 10.46 -26.19 19.09
C GLY A 105 11.03 -25.00 19.88
N ASP A 106 11.50 -25.25 21.11
CA ASP A 106 12.06 -24.24 22.02
C ASP A 106 11.15 -23.00 22.25
N GLY A 107 9.83 -23.19 22.15
CA GLY A 107 8.84 -22.11 22.25
C GLY A 107 8.76 -21.19 21.03
N TYR A 108 9.47 -21.51 19.94
CA TYR A 108 9.37 -20.78 18.68
C TYR A 108 8.20 -21.24 17.83
N TYR A 109 7.54 -20.26 17.23
CA TYR A 109 6.48 -20.42 16.25
C TYR A 109 6.88 -19.75 14.94
N CYS A 110 6.54 -20.39 13.83
CA CYS A 110 6.77 -19.90 12.48
C CYS A 110 5.43 -19.68 11.78
N THR A 111 5.21 -18.50 11.22
CA THR A 111 4.07 -18.21 10.35
C THR A 111 4.59 -17.81 8.97
N ILE A 112 4.12 -18.49 7.92
CA ILE A 112 4.52 -18.20 6.54
C ILE A 112 3.33 -17.65 5.74
N PRO A 113 3.53 -16.71 4.81
CA PRO A 113 2.48 -16.30 3.89
C PRO A 113 2.20 -17.43 2.89
N LEU A 114 0.92 -17.66 2.60
CA LEU A 114 0.45 -18.61 1.58
C LEU A 114 -0.17 -17.87 0.39
N GLU A 115 -0.83 -16.74 0.64
CA GLU A 115 -1.35 -15.85 -0.39
C GLU A 115 -1.19 -14.40 0.04
N VAL A 116 -0.76 -13.53 -0.88
CA VAL A 116 -0.83 -12.07 -0.73
C VAL A 116 -1.70 -11.53 -1.85
N LYS A 117 -2.90 -11.07 -1.48
CA LYS A 117 -3.90 -10.54 -2.40
C LYS A 117 -4.02 -9.03 -2.26
N ILE A 118 -3.96 -8.34 -3.39
CA ILE A 118 -4.08 -6.90 -3.49
C ILE A 118 -5.22 -6.57 -4.45
N MET A 119 -6.18 -5.79 -3.98
CA MET A 119 -7.34 -5.35 -4.76
C MET A 119 -7.34 -3.83 -4.80
N THR A 120 -7.26 -3.25 -6.00
CA THR A 120 -7.15 -1.79 -6.16
C THR A 120 -7.93 -1.30 -7.36
N GLY A 121 -8.46 -0.08 -7.35
CA GLY A 121 -9.16 0.43 -8.51
C GLY A 121 -10.11 1.56 -8.20
N TYR A 122 -11.09 1.71 -9.09
CA TYR A 122 -12.12 2.75 -9.02
C TYR A 122 -13.51 2.08 -8.96
N LEU A 123 -14.36 2.56 -8.05
CA LEU A 123 -15.76 2.18 -7.97
C LEU A 123 -16.60 3.20 -8.74
N ASP A 124 -17.16 2.79 -9.87
CA ASP A 124 -18.12 3.57 -10.67
C ASP A 124 -17.71 5.05 -10.82
N PRO A 125 -16.60 5.33 -11.53
CA PRO A 125 -16.17 6.71 -11.74
C PRO A 125 -17.29 7.51 -12.42
N ILE A 126 -17.46 8.75 -11.96
CA ILE A 126 -18.54 9.64 -12.38
C ILE A 126 -17.98 11.02 -12.73
N ILE A 127 -18.40 11.53 -13.89
CA ILE A 127 -18.18 12.91 -14.29
C ILE A 127 -19.50 13.67 -14.11
N TYR A 128 -19.52 14.57 -13.15
CA TYR A 128 -20.59 15.55 -13.01
C TYR A 128 -20.36 16.71 -13.96
N LEU A 129 -21.43 17.18 -14.60
CA LEU A 129 -21.44 18.40 -15.40
C LEU A 129 -22.62 19.26 -14.93
N ALA A 130 -22.44 20.57 -14.87
CA ALA A 130 -23.50 21.46 -14.41
C ALA A 130 -24.72 21.37 -15.34
N ASN A 131 -25.90 21.28 -14.75
CA ASN A 131 -27.18 21.17 -15.46
C ASN A 131 -27.50 22.36 -16.37
N SER A 132 -26.87 23.51 -16.14
CA SER A 132 -26.98 24.71 -16.97
C SER A 132 -26.19 24.62 -18.27
N MET A 133 -25.36 23.59 -18.46
CA MET A 133 -24.58 23.42 -19.68
C MET A 133 -25.43 22.84 -20.81
N GLU A 134 -25.46 23.55 -21.94
CA GLU A 134 -26.09 23.06 -23.15
C GLU A 134 -25.16 22.10 -23.91
N LYS A 135 -25.67 20.88 -24.18
CA LYS A 135 -24.93 19.85 -24.92
C LYS A 135 -24.57 20.33 -26.34
N GLY A 136 -23.39 19.95 -26.81
CA GLY A 136 -22.92 20.29 -28.16
C GLY A 136 -22.25 21.67 -28.29
N THR A 137 -22.38 22.54 -27.28
CA THR A 137 -21.65 23.82 -27.23
C THR A 137 -20.14 23.60 -27.09
N CYS A 138 -19.35 24.61 -27.46
CA CYS A 138 -17.90 24.58 -27.25
C CYS A 138 -17.56 24.36 -25.77
N VAL A 139 -18.20 25.14 -24.88
CA VAL A 139 -18.01 25.06 -23.42
C VAL A 139 -18.28 23.65 -22.92
N PHE A 140 -19.40 23.03 -23.32
CA PHE A 140 -19.72 21.66 -22.93
C PHE A 140 -18.64 20.66 -23.33
N ARG A 141 -18.21 20.67 -24.60
CA ARG A 141 -17.19 19.74 -25.09
C ARG A 141 -15.85 19.92 -24.39
N ARG A 142 -15.47 21.17 -24.06
CA ARG A 142 -14.23 21.45 -23.33
C ARG A 142 -14.30 20.95 -21.90
N THR A 143 -15.38 21.22 -21.18
CA THR A 143 -15.55 20.74 -19.80
C THR A 143 -15.51 19.22 -19.74
N VAL A 144 -16.25 18.53 -20.62
CA VAL A 144 -16.20 17.06 -20.71
C VAL A 144 -14.77 16.56 -20.92
N ARG A 145 -14.03 17.18 -21.86
CA ARG A 145 -12.65 16.79 -22.13
C ARG A 145 -11.72 17.04 -20.94
N HIS A 146 -11.86 18.15 -20.24
CA HIS A 146 -11.08 18.47 -19.04
C HIS A 146 -11.31 17.43 -17.93
N GLU A 147 -12.57 17.09 -17.69
CA GLU A 147 -12.93 16.07 -16.70
C GLU A 147 -12.44 14.67 -17.12
N GLN A 148 -12.53 14.31 -18.41
CA GLN A 148 -11.95 13.07 -18.92
C GLN A 148 -10.43 13.00 -18.71
N GLN A 149 -9.70 14.12 -18.78
CA GLN A 149 -8.26 14.14 -18.52
C GLN A 149 -7.91 13.78 -17.08
N HIS A 150 -8.75 14.15 -16.09
CA HIS A 150 -8.59 13.71 -14.70
C HIS A 150 -8.71 12.18 -14.59
N LEU A 151 -9.69 11.59 -15.26
CA LEU A 151 -9.88 10.14 -15.29
C LEU A 151 -8.75 9.42 -16.05
N ASP A 152 -8.30 9.95 -17.19
CA ASP A 152 -7.19 9.39 -17.95
C ASP A 152 -5.91 9.35 -17.11
N LEU A 153 -5.65 10.43 -16.38
CA LEU A 153 -4.51 10.52 -15.47
C LEU A 153 -4.63 9.49 -14.35
N ALA A 154 -5.81 9.37 -13.72
CA ALA A 154 -6.07 8.35 -12.72
C ALA A 154 -5.76 6.93 -13.26
N ASN A 155 -6.31 6.60 -14.44
CA ASN A 155 -6.09 5.32 -15.11
C ASN A 155 -4.60 5.06 -15.45
N ILE A 156 -3.83 6.09 -15.82
CA ILE A 156 -2.39 5.99 -16.04
C ILE A 156 -1.67 5.62 -14.74
N TYR A 157 -1.98 6.28 -13.63
CA TYR A 157 -1.36 6.00 -12.34
C TYR A 157 -1.74 4.63 -11.79
N LEU A 158 -3.00 4.21 -11.93
CA LEU A 158 -3.43 2.85 -11.57
C LEU A 158 -2.63 1.79 -12.35
N ARG A 159 -2.47 1.98 -13.68
CA ARG A 159 -1.65 1.06 -14.51
C ARG A 159 -0.19 1.02 -14.06
N ARG A 160 0.39 2.17 -13.72
CA ARG A 160 1.78 2.24 -13.24
C ARG A 160 1.93 1.55 -11.88
N TYR A 161 0.98 1.78 -10.98
CA TYR A 161 0.95 1.15 -9.67
C TYR A 161 0.84 -0.38 -9.78
N VAL A 162 -0.08 -0.90 -10.59
CA VAL A 162 -0.22 -2.35 -10.82
C VAL A 162 1.07 -2.97 -11.34
N LYS A 163 1.72 -2.35 -12.34
CA LYS A 163 3.01 -2.82 -12.86
C LYS A 163 4.11 -2.83 -11.80
N GLU A 164 4.13 -1.84 -10.90
CA GLU A 164 5.10 -1.82 -9.82
C GLU A 164 4.80 -2.90 -8.77
N LEU A 165 3.53 -3.19 -8.48
CA LEU A 165 3.16 -4.30 -7.61
C LEU A 165 3.62 -5.65 -8.17
N GLU A 166 3.38 -5.92 -9.46
CA GLU A 166 3.81 -7.15 -10.14
C GLU A 166 5.32 -7.39 -9.98
N LYS A 167 6.10 -6.31 -9.96
CA LYS A 167 7.56 -6.36 -9.79
C LYS A 167 8.00 -6.43 -8.33
N ARG A 168 7.45 -5.59 -7.44
CA ARG A 168 7.94 -5.41 -6.06
C ARG A 168 7.37 -6.43 -5.08
N VAL A 169 6.14 -6.88 -5.24
CA VAL A 169 5.50 -7.75 -4.24
C VAL A 169 6.23 -9.09 -4.07
N PRO A 170 6.63 -9.81 -5.13
CA PRO A 170 7.40 -11.05 -4.97
C PRO A 170 8.74 -10.83 -4.23
N LEU A 171 9.42 -9.71 -4.51
CA LEU A 171 10.67 -9.34 -3.84
C LEU A 171 10.43 -9.00 -2.36
N MET A 172 9.39 -8.20 -2.09
CA MET A 172 8.98 -7.80 -0.74
C MET A 172 8.65 -9.02 0.12
N ILE A 173 7.95 -10.02 -0.43
CA ILE A 173 7.64 -11.28 0.27
C ILE A 173 8.94 -11.99 0.65
N LYS A 174 9.88 -12.12 -0.29
CA LYS A 174 11.19 -12.75 -0.04
C LYS A 174 12.01 -12.00 1.02
N GLU A 175 12.05 -10.67 0.95
CA GLU A 175 12.80 -9.81 1.86
C GLU A 175 12.21 -9.78 3.27
N THR A 176 10.88 -9.70 3.36
CA THR A 176 10.15 -9.75 4.63
C THR A 176 10.36 -11.10 5.30
N GLY A 177 10.30 -12.18 4.51
CA GLY A 177 10.45 -13.53 5.01
C GLY A 177 9.28 -13.96 5.90
N PRO A 178 9.46 -15.07 6.63
CA PRO A 178 8.44 -15.57 7.52
C PRO A 178 8.48 -14.86 8.87
N LEU A 179 7.37 -14.93 9.62
CA LEU A 179 7.28 -14.40 10.97
C LEU A 179 7.72 -15.47 11.97
N LEU A 180 8.87 -15.27 12.60
CA LEU A 180 9.35 -16.08 13.72
C LEU A 180 9.00 -15.38 15.04
N SER A 181 8.31 -16.08 15.93
CA SER A 181 7.78 -15.54 17.20
C SER A 181 8.03 -16.51 18.36
N LEU A 182 8.08 -15.99 19.60
CA LEU A 182 8.07 -16.78 20.84
C LEU A 182 6.65 -16.97 21.41
N SER A 183 5.64 -16.56 20.65
CA SER A 183 4.22 -16.66 20.99
C SER A 183 3.43 -17.14 19.77
N PRO A 184 2.42 -18.02 19.95
CA PRO A 184 1.51 -18.38 18.87
C PRO A 184 0.64 -17.20 18.41
N ASN A 185 0.48 -16.17 19.25
CA ASN A 185 -0.25 -14.95 18.94
C ASN A 185 0.70 -13.74 19.06
N PRO A 186 1.55 -13.48 18.05
CA PRO A 186 2.39 -12.29 18.04
C PRO A 186 1.53 -11.02 17.97
N GLU A 187 2.01 -9.93 18.59
CA GLU A 187 1.32 -8.61 18.57
C GLU A 187 1.09 -8.10 17.15
N LYS A 188 2.02 -8.40 16.24
CA LYS A 188 1.99 -7.99 14.84
C LYS A 188 2.03 -9.20 13.92
N GLY A 189 0.94 -9.44 13.19
CA GLY A 189 0.82 -10.50 12.19
C GLY A 189 1.38 -10.12 10.82
N LEU A 190 1.47 -11.10 9.91
CA LEU A 190 1.97 -10.88 8.55
C LEU A 190 1.14 -9.87 7.77
N LEU A 191 -0.20 -9.87 7.91
CA LEU A 191 -1.07 -8.89 7.24
C LEU A 191 -0.62 -7.46 7.52
N GLN A 192 -0.42 -7.10 8.78
CA GLN A 192 -0.02 -5.75 9.17
C GLN A 192 1.37 -5.40 8.64
N ILE A 193 2.32 -6.35 8.66
CA ILE A 193 3.68 -6.16 8.12
C ILE A 193 3.63 -5.88 6.61
N TYR A 194 2.85 -6.65 5.86
CA TYR A 194 2.71 -6.46 4.42
C TYR A 194 1.96 -5.17 4.10
N GLN A 195 0.88 -4.88 4.82
CA GLN A 195 0.08 -3.67 4.63
C GLN A 195 0.95 -2.41 4.76
N GLU A 196 1.73 -2.26 5.83
CA GLU A 196 2.61 -1.10 6.02
C GLU A 196 3.61 -0.91 4.87
N LYS A 197 4.14 -2.01 4.32
CA LYS A 197 5.08 -1.95 3.19
C LYS A 197 4.38 -1.62 1.87
N LEU A 198 3.18 -2.15 1.65
CA LEU A 198 2.39 -1.92 0.45
C LEU A 198 1.82 -0.49 0.42
N ASP A 199 1.43 0.04 1.58
CA ASP A 199 0.93 1.42 1.74
C ASP A 199 1.98 2.44 1.27
N VAL A 200 3.27 2.20 1.53
CA VAL A 200 4.35 3.07 1.01
C VAL A 200 4.38 3.11 -0.52
N ILE A 201 4.15 1.97 -1.19
CA ILE A 201 4.10 1.91 -2.66
C ILE A 201 2.84 2.62 -3.15
N PHE A 202 1.70 2.35 -2.53
CA PHE A 202 0.43 2.97 -2.85
C PHE A 202 0.51 4.50 -2.75
N ASP A 203 0.96 5.00 -1.61
CA ASP A 203 1.05 6.42 -1.32
C ASP A 203 1.97 7.15 -2.30
N PHE A 204 3.08 6.53 -2.71
CA PHE A 204 3.96 7.13 -3.72
C PHE A 204 3.19 7.46 -5.01
N TYR A 205 2.53 6.47 -5.62
CA TYR A 205 1.82 6.67 -6.90
C TYR A 205 0.60 7.57 -6.77
N PHE A 206 -0.17 7.42 -5.69
CA PHE A 206 -1.42 8.18 -5.56
C PHE A 206 -1.20 9.60 -4.99
N ASN A 207 -0.10 9.88 -4.31
CA ASN A 207 0.35 11.26 -4.07
C ASN A 207 0.79 11.94 -5.37
N GLU A 208 1.57 11.26 -6.22
CA GLU A 208 1.94 11.80 -7.53
C GLU A 208 0.71 12.08 -8.41
N TRP A 209 -0.26 11.15 -8.43
CA TRP A 209 -1.53 11.36 -9.11
C TRP A 209 -2.26 12.61 -8.60
N ARG A 210 -2.44 12.74 -7.27
CA ARG A 210 -3.11 13.90 -6.66
C ARG A 210 -2.42 15.21 -7.02
N GLU A 211 -1.09 15.26 -6.97
CA GLU A 211 -0.33 16.46 -7.32
C GLU A 211 -0.44 16.81 -8.81
N ASN A 212 -0.41 15.82 -9.71
CA ASN A 212 -0.57 16.09 -11.14
C ASN A 212 -2.00 16.47 -11.51
N THR A 213 -3.00 15.87 -10.86
CA THR A 213 -4.42 16.26 -10.95
C THR A 213 -4.59 17.72 -10.56
N ARG A 214 -3.99 18.13 -9.44
CA ARG A 214 -4.05 19.51 -8.93
C ARG A 214 -3.47 20.53 -9.92
N LYS A 215 -2.41 20.17 -10.65
CA LYS A 215 -1.80 21.06 -11.66
C LYS A 215 -2.71 21.32 -12.87
N MET A 216 -3.61 20.39 -13.19
CA MET A 216 -4.58 20.57 -14.28
C MET A 216 -5.66 21.59 -13.91
N ASP A 217 -6.05 21.67 -12.64
CA ASP A 217 -7.05 22.63 -12.14
C ASP A 217 -6.42 23.99 -11.75
N SER A 218 -5.51 24.52 -12.58
CA SER A 218 -4.89 25.82 -12.33
C SER A 218 -5.65 26.98 -13.00
N ASN A 219 -5.59 28.18 -12.41
CA ASN A 219 -6.19 29.39 -13.00
C ASN A 219 -5.66 29.65 -14.41
N GLU A 220 -4.36 29.45 -14.63
CA GLU A 220 -3.73 29.59 -15.96
C GLU A 220 -4.35 28.62 -16.98
N ASN A 221 -4.58 27.36 -16.59
CA ASN A 221 -5.25 26.40 -17.45
C ASN A 221 -6.68 26.89 -17.77
N TYR A 222 -7.47 27.27 -16.75
CA TYR A 222 -8.82 27.80 -16.97
C TYR A 222 -8.85 29.04 -17.87
N GLU A 223 -7.91 29.97 -17.71
CA GLU A 223 -7.80 31.15 -18.57
C GLU A 223 -7.50 30.78 -20.02
N ARG A 224 -6.53 29.88 -20.24
CA ARG A 224 -6.20 29.37 -21.59
C ARG A 224 -7.41 28.68 -22.22
N GLU A 225 -8.08 27.82 -21.46
CA GLU A 225 -9.28 27.10 -21.89
C GLU A 225 -10.42 28.07 -22.26
N SER A 226 -10.64 29.11 -21.45
CA SER A 226 -11.72 30.10 -21.66
C SER A 226 -11.58 30.90 -22.96
N ARG A 227 -10.37 31.04 -23.49
CA ARG A 227 -10.10 31.79 -24.73
C ARG A 227 -10.43 30.99 -25.99
N LEU A 228 -10.55 29.66 -25.89
CA LEU A 228 -10.76 28.77 -27.04
C LEU A 228 -12.23 28.64 -27.46
N CYS A 229 -13.16 29.11 -26.64
CA CYS A 229 -14.61 29.08 -26.91
C CYS A 229 -15.23 30.48 -27.09
N ARG A 230 -14.40 31.50 -27.33
CA ARG A 230 -14.83 32.86 -27.65
C ARG A 230 -14.94 33.07 -29.15
#